data_AF-X8BE48-F1
#
_entry.id   AF-X8BE48-F1
#
_cell.length_a   1.000
_cell.length_b   1.000
_cell.length_c   1.000
_cell.angle_alpha   90.00
_cell.angle_beta   90.00
_cell.angle_gamma   90.00
#
_symmetry.space_group_name_H-M   'P 1'
#
loop_
_entity.id
_entity.type
_entity.pdbx_description
1 polymer ?
#
loop_
_entity_poly.entity_id
_entity_poly.type
_entity_poly.pdbx_seq_one_letter_code
_entity_poly.pdbx_strand_id
1 'polypeptide(L)'
;MVRDEPGTRTRPALSPSRAADFKQCPLLYRFRAIDRLPEPPSTAQLRGSVVHAALEQLYGLPPARRGHDAAMALVAPAWEQLVAGNPLWRPRWAPPSRPRCSTRPARCCPATTG
;
A
#
# COMPACT_ATOMS: atom_id res chain seq x y z
N MET A 1 25.10 -14.65 13.15
CA MET A 1 25.87 -14.36 11.92
C MET A 1 24.92 -14.59 10.74
N VAL A 2 24.29 -13.54 10.21
CA VAL A 2 23.45 -13.66 9.00
C VAL A 2 24.39 -13.58 7.79
N ARG A 3 24.49 -14.66 7.01
CA ARG A 3 25.25 -14.68 5.75
C ARG A 3 24.41 -14.00 4.68
N ASP A 4 24.96 -12.95 4.07
CA ASP A 4 24.46 -12.30 2.87
C ASP A 4 24.85 -13.20 1.67
N GLU A 5 23.88 -13.88 1.06
CA GLU A 5 24.10 -14.62 -0.19
C GLU A 5 24.08 -13.63 -1.36
N PRO A 6 25.05 -13.67 -2.30
CA PRO A 6 25.13 -12.71 -3.38
C PRO A 6 24.00 -12.93 -4.40
N GLY A 7 22.85 -12.32 -4.11
CA GLY A 7 21.67 -12.34 -4.96
C GLY A 7 21.98 -11.72 -6.33
N THR A 8 21.57 -12.43 -7.39
CA THR A 8 21.57 -11.99 -8.78
C THR A 8 21.31 -10.49 -8.87
N ARG A 9 22.28 -9.71 -9.36
CA ARG A 9 22.18 -8.25 -9.56
C ARG A 9 21.03 -7.96 -10.52
N THR A 10 19.83 -7.88 -9.97
CA THR A 10 18.64 -7.47 -10.68
C THR A 10 18.85 -6.02 -11.02
N ARG A 11 18.94 -5.70 -12.32
CA ARG A 11 18.96 -4.31 -12.77
C ARG A 11 17.78 -3.61 -12.10
N PRO A 12 17.99 -2.57 -11.27
CA PRO A 12 16.88 -1.89 -10.64
C PRO A 12 15.96 -1.40 -11.74
N ALA A 13 14.78 -2.02 -11.87
CA ALA A 13 13.78 -1.50 -12.77
C ALA A 13 13.45 -0.08 -12.28
N LEU A 14 13.80 0.92 -13.09
CA LEU A 14 13.48 2.32 -12.86
C LEU A 14 11.97 2.45 -12.99
N SER A 15 11.25 2.37 -11.87
CA SER A 15 9.84 2.73 -11.82
C SER A 15 9.69 4.25 -11.81
N PRO A 16 8.56 4.81 -12.27
CA PRO A 16 8.32 6.25 -12.23
C PRO A 16 8.52 6.86 -10.83
N SER A 17 8.08 6.17 -9.77
CA SER A 17 8.29 6.60 -8.38
C SER A 17 9.78 6.65 -7.99
N ARG A 18 10.59 5.66 -8.41
CA ARG A 18 12.04 5.64 -8.15
C ARG A 18 12.78 6.73 -8.91
N ALA A 19 12.37 7.01 -10.15
CA ALA A 19 12.95 8.10 -10.94
C ALA A 19 12.64 9.47 -10.32
N ALA A 20 11.45 9.65 -9.73
CA ALA A 20 11.09 10.86 -8.99
C ALA A 20 11.96 11.03 -7.73
N ASP A 21 12.17 9.97 -6.95
CA ASP A 21 13.05 10.00 -5.77
C ASP A 21 14.48 10.44 -6.15
N PHE A 22 15.01 9.93 -7.26
CA PHE A 22 16.35 10.31 -7.73
C PHE A 22 16.44 11.79 -8.11
N LYS A 23 15.43 12.31 -8.83
CA LYS A 23 15.34 13.73 -9.20
C LYS A 23 15.20 14.64 -7.98
N GLN A 24 14.49 14.19 -6.95
CA GLN A 24 14.29 14.94 -5.71
C GLN A 24 15.54 14.94 -4.83
N CYS A 25 16.15 13.76 -4.62
CA CYS A 25 17.36 13.59 -3.81
C CYS A 25 18.07 12.26 -4.17
N PRO A 26 19.25 12.30 -4.82
CA PRO A 26 19.99 11.09 -5.17
C PRO A 26 20.33 10.19 -3.97
N LEU A 27 20.54 10.78 -2.79
CA LEU A 27 20.83 10.04 -1.56
C LEU A 27 19.59 9.27 -1.07
N LEU A 28 18.40 9.86 -1.14
CA LEU A 28 17.14 9.19 -0.81
C LEU A 28 16.91 7.97 -1.72
N TYR A 29 17.17 8.13 -3.03
CA TYR A 29 17.11 7.03 -3.98
C TYR A 29 18.08 5.91 -3.60
N ARG A 30 19.32 6.22 -3.21
CA ARG A 30 20.27 5.21 -2.74
C ARG A 30 19.71 4.44 -1.54
N PHE A 31 19.25 5.12 -0.50
CA PHE A 31 18.72 4.46 0.70
C PHE A 31 17.51 3.56 0.44
N ARG A 32 16.60 3.98 -0.45
CA ARG A 32 15.35 3.26 -0.73
C ARG A 32 15.49 2.18 -1.80
N ALA A 33 16.21 2.45 -2.89
CA ALA A 33 16.27 1.56 -4.06
C ALA A 33 17.51 0.66 -4.06
N ILE A 34 18.64 1.13 -3.53
CA ILE A 34 19.92 0.39 -3.52
C ILE A 34 20.08 -0.32 -2.17
N ASP A 35 20.15 0.45 -1.08
CA ASP A 35 20.41 -0.08 0.27
C ASP A 35 19.17 -0.74 0.89
N ARG A 36 17.97 -0.46 0.34
CA ARG A 36 16.68 -1.06 0.71
C ARG A 36 16.43 -1.03 2.23
N LEU A 37 16.72 0.11 2.87
CA LEU A 37 16.49 0.26 4.30
C LEU A 37 15.02 -0.02 4.65
N PRO A 38 14.76 -0.80 5.72
CA PRO A 38 13.40 -1.20 6.07
C PRO A 38 12.59 0.00 6.57
N GLU A 39 11.76 0.56 5.70
CA GLU A 39 10.81 1.62 6.05
C GLU A 39 9.48 0.97 6.47
N PRO A 40 8.94 1.34 7.65
CA PRO A 40 7.68 0.79 8.12
C PRO A 40 6.55 1.29 7.17
N PRO A 41 5.74 0.40 6.54
CA PRO A 41 4.74 0.77 5.53
C PRO A 41 3.61 1.65 6.07
N SER A 42 3.29 2.76 5.41
CA SER A 42 2.22 3.67 5.83
C SER A 42 0.84 3.01 5.80
N THR A 43 -0.13 3.58 6.54
CA THR A 43 -1.52 3.10 6.54
C THR A 43 -2.16 3.15 5.15
N ALA A 44 -1.78 4.15 4.34
CA ALA A 44 -2.23 4.27 2.96
C ALA A 44 -1.66 3.15 2.06
N GLN A 45 -0.37 2.83 2.20
CA GLN A 45 0.25 1.71 1.49
C GLN A 45 -0.43 0.39 1.84
N LEU A 46 -0.69 0.16 3.13
CA LEU A 46 -1.37 -1.04 3.62
C LEU A 46 -2.78 -1.19 3.02
N ARG A 47 -3.56 -0.12 3.00
CA ARG A 47 -4.88 -0.09 2.34
C ARG A 47 -4.78 -0.41 0.85
N GLY A 48 -3.82 0.20 0.16
CA GLY A 48 -3.55 -0.07 -1.24
C GLY A 48 -3.28 -1.55 -1.49
N SER A 49 -2.42 -2.18 -0.68
CA SER A 49 -2.13 -3.62 -0.78
C SER A 49 -3.37 -4.49 -0.61
N VAL A 50 -4.25 -4.19 0.36
CA VAL A 50 -5.51 -4.93 0.55
C VAL A 50 -6.42 -4.80 -0.67
N VAL A 51 -6.62 -3.57 -1.17
CA VAL A 51 -7.47 -3.31 -2.33
C VAL A 51 -6.93 -3.98 -3.58
N HIS A 52 -5.61 -3.91 -3.81
CA HIS A 52 -4.97 -4.59 -4.94
C HIS A 52 -5.15 -6.11 -4.86
N ALA A 53 -4.92 -6.71 -3.69
CA ALA A 53 -5.13 -8.15 -3.50
C ALA A 53 -6.59 -8.58 -3.73
N ALA A 54 -7.56 -7.79 -3.24
CA ALA A 54 -8.99 -8.07 -3.48
C ALA A 54 -9.35 -7.95 -4.96
N LEU A 55 -8.83 -6.94 -5.67
CA LEU A 55 -9.07 -6.77 -7.10
C LEU A 55 -8.39 -7.87 -7.94
N GLU A 56 -7.19 -8.30 -7.58
CA GLU A 56 -6.50 -9.42 -8.22
C GLU A 56 -7.35 -10.69 -8.15
N GLN A 57 -7.88 -11.01 -6.96
CA GLN A 57 -8.79 -12.14 -6.77
C GLN A 57 -10.09 -11.98 -7.57
N LEU A 58 -10.67 -10.78 -7.60
CA LEU A 58 -11.90 -10.49 -8.36
C LEU A 58 -11.69 -10.70 -9.86
N TYR A 59 -10.60 -10.20 -10.42
CA TYR A 59 -10.32 -10.34 -11.85
C TYR A 59 -9.84 -11.73 -12.24
N GLY A 60 -9.38 -12.53 -11.29
CA GLY A 60 -9.20 -13.98 -11.43
C GLY A 60 -10.51 -14.75 -11.62
N LEU A 61 -11.67 -14.19 -11.23
CA LEU A 61 -12.97 -14.82 -11.44
C LEU A 61 -13.47 -14.66 -12.89
N PRO A 62 -14.36 -15.56 -13.37
CA PRO A 62 -15.05 -15.40 -14.64
C PRO A 62 -15.77 -14.03 -14.72
N PRO A 63 -15.85 -13.41 -15.90
CA PRO A 63 -16.45 -12.08 -16.06
C PRO A 63 -17.85 -11.92 -15.44
N ALA A 64 -18.68 -12.96 -15.52
CA ALA A 64 -20.04 -12.97 -14.96
C ALA A 64 -20.08 -12.86 -13.41
N ARG A 65 -18.98 -13.14 -12.73
CA ARG A 65 -18.87 -13.09 -11.26
C ARG A 65 -18.13 -11.85 -10.75
N ARG A 66 -17.70 -10.95 -11.65
CA ARG A 66 -17.01 -9.69 -11.30
C ARG A 66 -18.03 -8.63 -10.90
N GLY A 67 -18.67 -8.83 -9.75
CA GLY A 67 -19.65 -7.90 -9.19
C GLY A 67 -19.10 -7.11 -8.01
N HIS A 68 -19.80 -6.02 -7.65
CA HIS A 68 -19.51 -5.25 -6.44
C HIS A 68 -19.56 -6.12 -5.18
N ASP A 69 -20.58 -6.98 -5.05
CA ASP A 69 -20.75 -7.82 -3.87
C ASP A 69 -19.63 -8.86 -3.74
N ALA A 70 -19.19 -9.41 -4.88
CA ALA A 70 -18.02 -10.29 -4.93
C ALA A 70 -16.75 -9.53 -4.52
N ALA A 71 -16.55 -8.30 -5.00
CA ALA A 71 -15.41 -7.47 -4.61
C ALA A 71 -15.39 -7.21 -3.10
N MET A 72 -16.53 -6.85 -2.51
CA MET A 72 -16.65 -6.60 -1.08
C MET A 72 -16.41 -7.86 -0.24
N ALA A 73 -16.89 -9.02 -0.69
CA ALA A 73 -16.66 -10.30 -0.04
C ALA A 73 -15.17 -10.70 -0.02
N LEU A 74 -14.36 -10.22 -0.98
CA LEU A 74 -12.93 -10.55 -1.09
C LEU A 74 -12.02 -9.66 -0.23
N VAL A 75 -12.52 -8.54 0.32
CA VAL A 75 -11.70 -7.61 1.13
C VAL A 75 -11.21 -8.24 2.43
N ALA A 76 -12.09 -8.92 3.17
CA ALA A 76 -11.73 -9.59 4.43
C ALA A 76 -10.74 -10.75 4.21
N PRO A 77 -10.98 -11.69 3.27
CA PRO A 77 -10.00 -12.71 2.90
C PRO A 77 -8.65 -12.14 2.45
N ALA A 78 -8.66 -11.07 1.65
CA ALA A 78 -7.43 -10.39 1.22
C ALA A 78 -6.65 -9.84 2.42
N TRP A 79 -7.33 -9.24 3.40
CA TRP A 79 -6.69 -8.77 4.64
C TRP A 79 -6.08 -9.91 5.46
N GLU A 80 -6.78 -11.04 5.59
CA GLU A 80 -6.28 -12.19 6.34
C GLU A 80 -5.03 -12.80 5.71
N GLN A 81 -5.01 -12.96 4.38
CA GLN A 81 -3.83 -13.42 3.64
C GLN A 81 -2.63 -12.49 3.85
N LEU A 82 -2.92 -11.19 3.84
CA LEU A 82 -1.93 -10.15 3.97
C LEU A 82 -1.28 -10.15 5.37
N VAL A 83 -2.09 -10.30 6.41
CA VAL A 83 -1.63 -10.44 7.80
C VAL A 83 -0.91 -11.77 8.03
N ALA A 84 -1.33 -12.84 7.36
CA ALA A 84 -0.64 -14.14 7.46
C ALA A 84 0.79 -14.05 6.92
N GLY A 85 1.03 -13.29 5.83
CA GLY A 85 2.37 -13.04 5.30
C GLY A 85 3.23 -12.12 6.18
N ASN A 86 2.61 -11.25 6.97
CA ASN A 86 3.32 -10.38 7.91
C ASN A 86 2.43 -9.97 9.11
N PRO A 87 2.58 -10.63 10.28
CA PRO A 87 1.77 -10.36 11.46
C PRO A 87 1.86 -8.94 12.01
N LEU A 88 2.92 -8.18 11.67
CA LEU A 88 3.14 -6.81 12.14
C LEU A 88 2.13 -5.80 11.59
N TRP A 89 1.27 -6.20 10.64
CA TRP A 89 0.36 -5.28 9.96
C TRP A 89 -0.93 -5.04 10.75
N ARG A 90 -1.34 -6.00 11.60
CA ARG A 90 -2.53 -5.89 12.48
C ARG A 90 -2.57 -4.62 13.33
N PRO A 91 -1.53 -4.29 14.13
CA PRO A 91 -1.57 -3.10 15.00
C PRO A 91 -1.52 -1.78 14.23
N ARG A 92 -1.20 -1.79 12.93
CA ARG A 92 -1.01 -0.57 12.13
C ARG A 92 -2.26 -0.13 11.38
N TRP A 93 -3.25 -0.99 11.29
CA TRP A 93 -4.53 -0.65 10.70
C TRP A 93 -5.35 0.21 11.67
N ALA A 94 -5.25 1.53 11.53
CA ALA A 94 -6.23 2.46 12.08
C ALA A 94 -7.28 2.77 11.00
N PRO A 95 -8.60 2.69 11.28
CA PRO A 95 -9.60 3.18 10.35
C PRO A 95 -9.30 4.67 10.07
N PRO A 96 -9.53 5.15 8.84
CA PRO A 96 -9.38 6.58 8.60
C PRO A 96 -10.34 7.29 9.56
N SER A 97 -9.84 8.29 10.28
CA SER A 97 -10.72 9.25 10.95
C SER A 97 -11.59 9.84 9.86
N ARG A 98 -12.85 9.39 9.76
CA ARG A 98 -13.83 10.09 8.92
C ARG A 98 -13.81 11.53 9.40
N PRO A 99 -13.58 12.53 8.53
CA PRO A 99 -13.79 13.91 8.95
C PRO A 99 -15.22 13.96 9.50
N ARG A 100 -15.37 14.36 10.77
CA ARG A 100 -16.70 14.47 11.37
C ARG A 100 -17.43 15.51 10.53
N CYS A 101 -18.38 15.08 9.70
CA CYS A 101 -19.39 15.98 9.16
C CYS A 101 -20.18 16.49 10.36
N SER A 102 -19.78 17.63 10.91
CA SER A 102 -20.66 18.39 11.79
C SER A 102 -21.91 18.70 10.98
N THR A 103 -23.08 18.45 11.54
CA THR A 103 -24.43 18.66 10.98
C THR A 103 -24.77 20.14 10.70
N ARG A 104 -23.78 20.99 10.44
CA ARG A 104 -23.96 22.39 10.07
C ARG A 104 -24.00 22.50 8.54
N PRO A 105 -25.11 22.99 7.95
CA PRO A 105 -25.16 23.19 6.51
C PRO A 105 -24.19 24.32 6.15
N ALA A 106 -23.39 24.09 5.11
CA ALA A 106 -22.41 25.01 4.51
C ALA A 106 -21.12 25.27 5.32
N ARG A 107 -20.14 24.37 5.16
CA ARG A 107 -18.75 24.66 4.72
C ARG A 107 -17.89 23.42 4.92
N CYS A 108 -17.70 22.64 3.86
CA CYS A 108 -16.50 21.80 3.76
C CYS A 108 -15.32 22.75 3.51
N CYS A 109 -14.60 23.15 4.55
CA CYS A 109 -13.30 23.78 4.35
C CYS A 109 -12.34 22.75 3.75
N PRO A 110 -11.65 23.02 2.64
CA PRO A 110 -10.53 22.19 2.22
C PRO A 110 -9.40 22.37 3.25
N ALA A 111 -8.94 21.26 3.81
CA ALA A 111 -7.77 21.22 4.67
C ALA A 111 -6.51 21.49 3.82
N THR A 112 -6.15 22.76 3.67
CA THR A 112 -4.81 23.14 3.19
C THR A 112 -3.82 22.83 4.30
N THR A 113 -2.98 21.82 4.11
CA THR A 113 -1.87 21.52 5.02
C THR A 113 -0.67 22.36 4.57
N GLY A 114 -0.15 23.20 5.48
CA GLY A 114 1.19 23.79 5.40
C GLY A 114 2.19 22.94 6.17
#